data_AF-A0A0F5AKV0-F1
#
_entry.id   AF-A0A0F5AKV0-F1
#
_cell.length_a   1.000
_cell.length_b   1.000
_cell.length_c   1.000
_cell.angle_alpha   90.00
_cell.angle_beta   90.00
_cell.angle_gamma   90.00
#
_symmetry.space_group_name_H-M   'P 1'
#
loop_
_entity.id
_entity.type
_entity.pdbx_description
1 polymer ?
#
loop_
_entity_poly.entity_id
_entity_poly.type
_entity_poly.pdbx_seq_one_letter_code
_entity_poly.pdbx_strand_id
1 'polypeptide(L)'
;MAVPRLNELIRATTDSTVPLTPLLCAAGAYAQAKNLPILRTWLSYELNGYLDTSKVPLYRRLKSTPVALTDNNSWHSFPEVEIGLGSSVTTLECRLSIIELSSMYERSLPLRSKFADSESEFLAQLLGIDGEYSLFVSADRLEHVLYDVRRSLWTCLSQLGDGSYSLR
;
A
#
# COMPACT_ATOMS: atom_id res chain seq x y z
N MET A 1 -0.42 29.40 -3.69
CA MET A 1 0.79 28.55 -3.60
C MET A 1 1.49 28.57 -4.94
N ALA A 2 2.80 28.79 -4.98
CA ALA A 2 3.56 28.69 -6.23
C ALA A 2 3.55 27.23 -6.71
N VAL A 3 3.31 27.00 -8.00
CA VAL A 3 3.39 25.66 -8.59
C VAL A 3 4.86 25.24 -8.63
N PRO A 4 5.23 24.10 -8.03
CA PRO A 4 6.63 23.65 -8.00
C PRO A 4 7.14 23.36 -9.42
N ARG A 5 8.43 23.56 -9.65
CA ARG A 5 9.06 23.23 -10.95
C ARG A 5 9.30 21.72 -11.04
N LEU A 6 9.33 21.19 -12.27
CA LEU A 6 9.57 19.76 -12.50
C LEU A 6 10.87 19.26 -11.83
N ASN A 7 11.98 19.99 -12.01
CA ASN A 7 13.26 19.62 -11.41
C ASN A 7 13.26 19.64 -9.88
N GLU A 8 12.44 20.52 -9.26
CA GLU A 8 12.29 20.57 -7.81
C GLU A 8 11.58 19.31 -7.30
N LEU A 9 10.53 18.86 -8.01
CA LEU A 9 9.81 17.63 -7.70
C LEU A 9 10.69 16.39 -7.91
N ILE A 10 11.43 16.31 -9.03
CA ILE A 10 12.36 15.19 -9.28
C ILE A 10 13.40 15.11 -8.16
N ARG A 11 14.04 16.23 -7.81
CA ARG A 11 15.01 16.26 -6.70
C ARG A 11 14.38 15.83 -5.37
N ALA A 12 13.16 16.29 -5.08
CA ALA A 12 12.45 15.92 -3.86
C ALA A 12 12.09 14.42 -3.82
N THR A 13 11.84 13.77 -4.96
CA THR A 13 11.62 12.31 -4.99
C THR A 13 12.87 11.50 -4.67
N THR A 14 14.07 11.99 -5.03
CA THR A 14 15.34 11.31 -4.70
C THR A 14 15.79 11.53 -3.26
N ASP A 15 15.18 12.48 -2.54
CA ASP A 15 15.51 12.79 -1.15
C ASP A 15 14.57 12.02 -0.21
N SER A 16 15.10 11.03 0.50
CA SER A 16 14.35 10.21 1.46
C SER A 16 13.91 10.98 2.70
N THR A 17 14.49 12.16 2.98
CA THR A 17 14.12 12.99 4.13
C THR A 17 12.85 13.81 3.87
N VAL A 18 12.48 14.01 2.61
CA VAL A 18 11.25 14.74 2.25
C VAL A 18 10.03 13.86 2.56
N PRO A 19 9.04 14.31 3.35
CA PRO A 19 7.84 13.51 3.61
C PRO A 19 7.04 13.24 2.32
N LEU A 20 6.56 12.01 2.15
CA LEU A 20 5.93 11.57 0.89
C LEU A 20 4.58 12.25 0.63
N THR A 21 3.74 12.44 1.65
CA THR A 21 2.42 13.08 1.50
C THR A 21 2.52 14.51 0.94
N PRO A 22 3.29 15.45 1.53
CA PRO A 22 3.48 16.79 0.96
C PRO A 22 4.05 16.76 -0.48
N LEU A 23 4.95 15.82 -0.76
CA LEU A 23 5.51 15.64 -2.10
C LEU A 23 4.44 15.25 -3.13
N LEU A 24 3.56 14.29 -2.79
CA LEU A 24 2.44 13.89 -3.65
C LEU A 24 1.43 15.04 -3.85
N CYS A 25 1.13 15.81 -2.81
CA CYS A 25 0.28 17.00 -2.92
C CYS A 25 0.88 18.06 -3.87
N ALA A 26 2.18 18.31 -3.74
CA ALA A 26 2.92 19.23 -4.60
C ALA A 26 2.94 18.76 -6.07
N ALA A 27 3.16 17.45 -6.29
CA ALA A 27 3.04 16.83 -7.60
C ALA A 27 1.62 16.93 -8.17
N GLY A 28 0.59 16.86 -7.33
CA GLY A 28 -0.81 17.03 -7.72
C GLY A 28 -1.10 18.43 -8.25
N ALA A 29 -0.61 19.45 -7.56
CA ALA A 29 -0.71 20.84 -8.01
C ALA A 29 0.02 21.05 -9.35
N TYR A 30 1.20 20.45 -9.53
CA TYR A 30 1.91 20.46 -10.81
C TYR A 30 1.13 19.76 -11.92
N ALA A 31 0.61 18.55 -11.68
CA ALA A 31 -0.17 17.79 -12.64
C ALA A 31 -1.42 18.54 -13.09
N GLN A 32 -2.09 19.24 -12.17
CA GLN A 32 -3.23 20.10 -12.49
C GLN A 32 -2.81 21.28 -13.37
N ALA A 33 -1.73 21.99 -13.01
CA ALA A 33 -1.25 23.14 -13.77
C ALA A 33 -0.75 22.78 -15.19
N LYS A 34 -0.28 21.54 -15.38
CA LYS A 34 0.21 21.02 -16.67
C LYS A 34 -0.81 20.18 -17.45
N ASN A 35 -2.05 20.09 -16.96
CA ASN A 35 -3.11 19.26 -17.55
C ASN A 35 -2.67 17.82 -17.83
N LEU A 36 -2.14 17.15 -16.79
CA LEU A 36 -1.69 15.75 -16.82
C LEU A 36 -2.74 14.85 -16.13
N PRO A 37 -3.83 14.46 -16.81
CA PRO A 37 -4.98 13.81 -16.18
C PRO A 37 -4.66 12.42 -15.62
N ILE A 38 -3.75 11.68 -16.27
CA ILE A 38 -3.35 10.33 -15.84
C ILE A 38 -2.60 10.43 -14.51
N LEU A 39 -1.56 11.27 -14.42
CA LEU A 39 -0.83 11.53 -13.17
C LEU A 39 -1.75 12.04 -12.06
N ARG A 40 -2.66 12.96 -12.38
CA ARG A 40 -3.63 13.49 -11.40
C ARG A 40 -4.52 12.39 -10.83
N THR A 41 -4.98 11.47 -11.67
CA THR A 41 -5.82 10.35 -11.24
C THR A 41 -5.06 9.40 -10.33
N TRP A 42 -3.84 9.01 -10.72
CA TRP A 42 -2.98 8.17 -9.89
C TRP A 42 -2.67 8.81 -8.54
N LEU A 43 -2.28 10.09 -8.52
CA LEU A 43 -2.02 10.84 -7.28
C LEU A 43 -3.26 10.91 -6.38
N SER A 44 -4.46 11.05 -6.96
CA SER A 44 -5.71 11.06 -6.21
C SER A 44 -5.94 9.72 -5.49
N TYR A 45 -5.63 8.59 -6.13
CA TYR A 45 -5.76 7.28 -5.47
C TYR A 45 -4.69 7.07 -4.40
N GLU A 46 -3.45 7.48 -4.66
CA GLU A 46 -2.38 7.38 -3.65
C GLU A 46 -2.68 8.23 -2.39
N LEU A 47 -3.22 9.44 -2.58
CA LEU A 47 -3.54 10.36 -1.48
C LEU A 47 -4.79 9.99 -0.69
N ASN A 48 -5.80 9.39 -1.33
CA ASN A 48 -7.11 9.13 -0.70
C ASN A 48 -7.41 7.64 -0.49
N GLY A 49 -6.51 6.76 -0.92
CA GLY A 49 -6.74 5.31 -0.92
C GLY A 49 -7.55 4.85 -2.14
N TYR A 50 -7.71 3.54 -2.22
CA TYR A 50 -8.33 2.84 -3.34
C TYR A 50 -9.70 2.31 -2.94
N LEU A 51 -10.78 2.85 -3.53
CA LEU A 51 -12.15 2.40 -3.28
C LEU A 51 -12.51 1.11 -4.05
N ASP A 52 -11.84 0.88 -5.18
CA ASP A 52 -12.04 -0.26 -6.06
C ASP A 52 -10.75 -1.08 -6.11
N THR A 53 -10.84 -2.37 -5.77
CA THR A 53 -9.73 -3.33 -5.81
C THR A 53 -9.13 -3.47 -7.20
N SER A 54 -9.93 -3.31 -8.26
CA SER A 54 -9.43 -3.37 -9.65
C SER A 54 -8.47 -2.24 -10.02
N LYS A 55 -8.44 -1.18 -9.20
CA LYS A 55 -7.55 -0.01 -9.39
C LYS A 55 -6.27 -0.11 -8.58
N VAL A 56 -6.14 -1.09 -7.69
CA VAL A 56 -4.96 -1.26 -6.84
C VAL A 56 -3.76 -1.72 -7.70
N PRO A 57 -2.67 -0.95 -7.77
CA PRO A 57 -1.46 -1.32 -8.48
C PRO A 57 -0.81 -2.58 -7.90
N LEU A 58 -0.06 -3.30 -8.74
CA LEU A 58 0.62 -4.53 -8.35
C LEU A 58 1.61 -4.33 -7.19
N TYR A 59 2.29 -3.19 -7.11
CA TYR A 59 3.21 -2.87 -6.00
C TYR A 59 2.50 -2.67 -4.65
N ARG A 60 1.16 -2.56 -4.64
CA ARG A 60 0.33 -2.52 -3.42
C ARG A 60 -0.19 -3.90 -3.02
N ARG A 61 0.21 -4.98 -3.69
CA ARG A 61 -0.10 -6.35 -3.30
C ARG A 61 0.94 -6.84 -2.31
N LEU A 62 0.51 -7.06 -1.08
CA LEU A 62 1.39 -7.42 0.03
C LEU A 62 1.22 -8.89 0.36
N LYS A 63 2.34 -9.62 0.41
CA LYS A 63 2.34 -10.95 1.03
C LYS A 63 2.06 -10.76 2.52
N SER A 64 1.07 -11.49 3.01
CA SER A 64 0.64 -11.49 4.40
C SER A 64 0.87 -12.85 5.05
N THR A 65 0.89 -12.85 6.38
CA THR A 65 0.97 -14.06 7.19
C THR A 65 -0.40 -14.29 7.82
N PRO A 66 -1.01 -15.48 7.67
CA PRO A 66 -2.25 -15.76 8.34
C PRO A 66 -2.00 -15.99 9.84
N VAL A 67 -2.84 -15.38 10.68
CA VAL A 67 -2.73 -15.40 12.13
C VAL A 67 -4.09 -15.65 12.78
N ALA A 68 -4.08 -16.28 13.95
CA ALA A 68 -5.26 -16.48 14.79
C ALA A 68 -5.04 -15.83 16.17
N LEU A 69 -6.06 -15.17 16.69
CA LEU A 69 -6.13 -14.71 18.07
C LEU A 69 -6.71 -15.82 18.93
N THR A 70 -5.91 -16.33 19.87
CA THR A 70 -6.33 -17.41 20.77
C THR A 70 -6.83 -16.86 22.12
N ASP A 71 -7.41 -17.72 22.95
CA ASP A 71 -8.01 -17.37 24.25
C ASP A 71 -7.05 -16.70 25.26
N ASN A 72 -5.75 -16.84 25.05
CA ASN A 72 -4.74 -16.14 25.87
C ASN A 72 -4.49 -14.69 25.40
N ASN A 73 -5.33 -14.15 24.50
CA ASN A 73 -5.22 -12.85 23.86
C ASN A 73 -3.91 -12.63 23.07
N SER A 74 -3.28 -13.72 22.60
CA SER A 74 -2.06 -13.65 21.79
C SER A 74 -2.34 -14.05 20.34
N TRP A 75 -1.62 -13.39 19.42
CA TRP A 75 -1.67 -13.71 18.00
C TRP A 75 -0.63 -14.77 17.66
N HIS A 76 -1.08 -15.84 17.01
CA HIS A 76 -0.22 -16.95 16.57
C HIS A 76 -0.31 -17.10 15.06
N SER A 77 0.85 -17.18 14.40
CA SER A 77 0.92 -17.53 12.98
C SER A 77 0.70 -19.03 12.79
N PHE A 78 0.03 -19.41 11.72
CA PHE A 78 -0.10 -20.80 11.30
C PHE A 78 0.41 -21.01 9.87
N PRO A 79 0.94 -22.19 9.52
CA PRO A 79 1.64 -22.41 8.26
C PRO A 79 0.70 -22.38 7.03
N GLU A 80 1.08 -21.62 5.99
CA GLU A 80 0.32 -21.50 4.72
C GLU A 80 0.17 -22.86 4.00
N VAL A 81 1.18 -23.73 4.10
CA VAL A 81 1.39 -24.90 3.23
C VAL A 81 0.59 -26.13 3.68
N GLU A 82 0.34 -26.29 4.98
CA GLU A 82 -0.35 -27.48 5.52
C GLU A 82 -1.88 -27.40 5.36
N ILE A 83 -2.41 -26.19 5.12
CA ILE A 83 -3.84 -25.88 5.12
C ILE A 83 -4.39 -25.77 3.68
N GLY A 84 -3.52 -25.85 2.67
CA GLY A 84 -3.91 -25.69 1.26
C GLY A 84 -4.32 -24.27 0.89
N LEU A 85 -3.94 -23.26 1.70
CA LEU A 85 -4.20 -21.86 1.39
C LEU A 85 -3.29 -21.43 0.23
N GLY A 86 -3.89 -21.12 -0.91
CA GLY A 86 -3.17 -20.60 -2.07
C GLY A 86 -2.59 -19.20 -1.81
N SER A 87 -1.59 -18.81 -2.60
CA SER A 87 -0.98 -17.47 -2.54
C SER A 87 -1.98 -16.33 -2.72
N SER A 88 -3.09 -16.57 -3.42
CA SER A 88 -4.21 -15.63 -3.55
C SER A 88 -4.90 -15.33 -2.22
N VAL A 89 -4.94 -16.29 -1.30
CA VAL A 89 -5.57 -16.14 0.02
C VAL A 89 -4.67 -15.37 0.98
N THR A 90 -3.35 -15.46 0.81
CA THR A 90 -2.37 -14.76 1.66
C THR A 90 -1.79 -13.51 1.01
N THR A 91 -2.39 -13.04 -0.08
CA THR A 91 -2.08 -11.74 -0.69
C THR A 91 -3.14 -10.73 -0.31
N LEU A 92 -2.71 -9.62 0.31
CA LEU A 92 -3.57 -8.51 0.67
C LEU A 92 -3.40 -7.37 -0.33
N GLU A 93 -4.50 -6.88 -0.89
CA GLU A 93 -4.51 -5.68 -1.73
C GLU A 93 -4.58 -4.42 -0.84
N CYS A 94 -3.48 -3.69 -0.72
CA CYS A 94 -3.34 -2.57 0.20
C CYS A 94 -4.02 -1.30 -0.34
N ARG A 95 -5.22 -1.03 0.18
CA ARG A 95 -6.10 0.06 -0.28
C ARG A 95 -5.93 1.37 0.49
N LEU A 96 -5.18 1.37 1.58
CA LEU A 96 -5.00 2.55 2.43
C LEU A 96 -4.31 3.70 1.69
N SER A 97 -4.64 4.93 2.06
CA SER A 97 -3.96 6.13 1.60
C SER A 97 -2.49 6.16 2.06
N ILE A 98 -1.66 6.96 1.39
CA ILE A 98 -0.27 7.15 1.81
C ILE A 98 -0.17 7.78 3.20
N ILE A 99 -1.12 8.62 3.59
CA ILE A 99 -1.15 9.22 4.94
C ILE A 99 -1.32 8.12 6.00
N GLU A 100 -2.28 7.21 5.80
CA GLU A 100 -2.50 6.09 6.69
C GLU A 100 -1.28 5.16 6.74
N LEU A 101 -0.71 4.83 5.58
CA LEU A 101 0.46 3.95 5.50
C LEU A 101 1.69 4.55 6.17
N SER A 102 1.97 5.83 5.95
CA SER A 102 3.07 6.53 6.63
C SER A 102 2.85 6.54 8.13
N SER A 103 1.64 6.84 8.61
CA SER A 103 1.33 6.85 10.04
C SER A 103 1.50 5.45 10.68
N MET A 104 1.06 4.40 9.98
CA MET A 104 1.22 3.03 10.45
C MET A 104 2.70 2.63 10.52
N TYR A 105 3.47 2.92 9.47
CA TYR A 105 4.90 2.64 9.43
C TYR A 105 5.66 3.37 10.55
N GLU A 106 5.46 4.69 10.69
CA GLU A 106 6.10 5.52 11.72
C GLU A 106 5.80 5.02 13.14
N ARG A 107 4.60 4.48 13.37
CA ARG A 107 4.16 3.94 14.66
C ARG A 107 4.46 2.45 14.84
N SER A 108 5.13 1.82 13.87
CA SER A 108 5.39 0.37 13.83
C SER A 108 4.11 -0.47 14.01
N LEU A 109 2.99 0.02 13.48
CA LEU A 109 1.70 -0.66 13.55
C LEU A 109 1.54 -1.62 12.38
N PRO A 110 1.10 -2.87 12.63
CA PRO A 110 0.83 -3.81 11.56
C PRO A 110 -0.47 -3.47 10.83
N LEU A 111 -0.55 -3.91 9.58
CA LEU A 111 -1.81 -3.98 8.86
C LEU A 111 -2.46 -5.35 9.13
N ARG A 112 -3.72 -5.33 9.53
CA ARG A 112 -4.53 -6.52 9.74
C ARG A 112 -5.80 -6.44 8.91
N SER A 113 -6.14 -7.53 8.25
CA SER A 113 -7.42 -7.71 7.57
C SER A 113 -8.06 -8.97 8.09
N LYS A 114 -9.29 -8.88 8.59
CA LYS A 114 -10.03 -10.07 8.98
C LYS A 114 -10.35 -10.91 7.75
N PHE A 115 -10.36 -12.22 7.93
CA PHE A 115 -10.97 -13.12 6.95
C PHE A 115 -12.49 -12.90 6.92
N ALA A 116 -13.14 -13.27 5.82
CA ALA A 116 -14.61 -13.30 5.78
C ALA A 116 -15.14 -14.33 6.80
N ASP A 117 -16.40 -14.19 7.20
CA ASP A 117 -17.01 -15.08 8.21
C ASP A 117 -16.95 -16.55 7.77
N SER A 118 -17.28 -16.83 6.50
CA SER A 118 -17.20 -18.18 5.93
C SER A 118 -15.78 -18.76 5.90
N GLU A 119 -14.78 -17.92 5.68
CA GLU A 119 -13.37 -18.33 5.70
C GLU A 119 -12.90 -18.58 7.13
N SER A 120 -13.34 -17.74 8.07
CA SER A 120 -13.05 -17.88 9.50
C SER A 120 -13.67 -19.15 10.08
N GLU A 121 -14.91 -19.47 9.72
CA GLU A 121 -15.58 -20.72 10.11
C GLU A 121 -14.84 -21.95 9.57
N PHE A 122 -14.41 -21.90 8.31
CA PHE A 122 -13.61 -22.97 7.71
C PHE A 122 -12.27 -23.14 8.43
N LEU A 123 -11.56 -22.05 8.73
CA LEU A 123 -10.29 -22.07 9.45
C LEU A 123 -10.46 -22.60 10.88
N ALA A 124 -11.53 -22.22 11.58
CA ALA A 124 -11.86 -22.72 12.91
C ALA A 124 -12.06 -24.24 12.91
N GLN A 125 -12.86 -24.76 11.97
CA GLN A 125 -13.07 -26.21 11.84
C GLN A 125 -11.80 -26.97 11.51
N LEU A 126 -10.95 -26.40 10.64
CA LEU A 126 -9.74 -27.05 10.17
C LEU A 126 -8.62 -27.05 11.22
N LEU A 127 -8.47 -25.95 11.95
CA LEU A 127 -7.40 -25.77 12.94
C LEU A 127 -7.81 -26.21 14.35
N GLY A 128 -9.11 -26.36 14.62
CA GLY A 128 -9.64 -26.66 15.95
C GLY A 128 -9.36 -25.55 16.97
N ILE A 129 -9.16 -24.32 16.48
CA ILE A 129 -8.91 -23.13 17.29
C ILE A 129 -10.15 -22.24 17.17
N ASP A 130 -10.81 -21.98 18.29
CA ASP A 130 -11.82 -20.93 18.34
C ASP A 130 -11.11 -19.58 18.48
N GLY A 131 -11.49 -18.58 17.67
CA GLY A 131 -10.82 -17.29 17.71
C GLY A 131 -11.06 -16.37 16.51
N GLU A 132 -10.39 -15.23 16.52
CA GLU A 132 -10.39 -14.29 15.40
C GLU A 132 -9.25 -14.61 14.43
N TYR A 133 -9.60 -14.82 13.16
CA TYR A 133 -8.66 -15.07 12.09
C TYR A 133 -8.38 -13.78 11.31
N SER A 134 -7.12 -13.53 10.99
CA SER A 134 -6.73 -12.36 10.18
C SER A 134 -5.49 -12.62 9.33
N LEU A 135 -5.38 -11.87 8.26
CA LEU A 135 -4.13 -11.65 7.54
C LEU A 135 -3.34 -10.54 8.24
N PHE A 136 -2.06 -10.80 8.49
CA PHE A 136 -1.12 -9.89 9.12
C PHE A 136 -0.03 -9.46 8.15
N VAL A 137 0.23 -8.16 8.09
CA VAL A 137 1.35 -7.58 7.36
C VAL A 137 2.14 -6.69 8.32
N SER A 138 3.45 -6.97 8.48
CA SER A 138 4.32 -6.18 9.35
C SER A 138 4.53 -4.76 8.82
N ALA A 139 4.87 -3.84 9.72
CA ALA A 139 5.14 -2.45 9.36
C ALA A 139 6.27 -2.32 8.31
N ASP A 140 7.32 -3.13 8.39
CA ASP A 140 8.44 -3.14 7.44
C ASP A 140 7.98 -3.41 5.99
N ARG A 141 6.91 -4.19 5.81
CA ARG A 141 6.34 -4.43 4.48
C ARG A 141 5.60 -3.22 3.93
N LEU A 142 5.10 -2.34 4.78
CA LEU A 142 4.48 -1.08 4.38
C LEU A 142 5.52 -0.10 3.82
N GLU A 143 6.76 -0.15 4.33
CA GLU A 143 7.88 0.65 3.81
C GLU A 143 8.09 0.42 2.31
N HIS A 144 7.99 -0.83 1.85
CA HIS A 144 8.13 -1.16 0.43
C HIS A 144 7.08 -0.43 -0.43
N VAL A 145 5.84 -0.31 0.05
CA VAL A 145 4.79 0.45 -0.67
C VAL A 145 5.15 1.93 -0.73
N LEU A 146 5.60 2.51 0.38
CA LEU A 146 6.01 3.92 0.44
C LEU A 146 7.18 4.20 -0.51
N TYR A 147 8.15 3.29 -0.56
CA TYR A 147 9.28 3.33 -1.49
C TYR A 147 8.82 3.24 -2.95
N ASP A 148 7.96 2.27 -3.29
CA ASP A 148 7.51 2.06 -4.67
C ASP A 148 6.65 3.22 -5.17
N VAL A 149 5.86 3.86 -4.31
CA VAL A 149 5.10 5.07 -4.66
C VAL A 149 6.03 6.24 -4.97
N ARG A 150 7.04 6.46 -4.13
CA ARG A 150 8.07 7.49 -4.39
C ARG A 150 8.82 7.21 -5.69
N ARG A 151 9.22 5.96 -5.91
CA ARG A 151 9.92 5.52 -7.12
C ARG A 151 9.05 5.70 -8.36
N SER A 152 7.78 5.34 -8.29
CA SER A 152 6.80 5.51 -9.38
C SER A 152 6.61 6.97 -9.73
N LEU A 153 6.52 7.85 -8.71
CA LEU A 153 6.47 9.30 -8.93
C LEU A 153 7.76 9.79 -9.61
N TRP A 154 8.94 9.39 -9.14
CA TRP A 154 10.21 9.75 -9.77
C TRP A 154 10.25 9.32 -11.24
N THR A 155 9.92 8.07 -11.54
CA THR A 155 9.88 7.55 -12.92
C THR A 155 8.93 8.36 -13.80
N CYS A 156 7.73 8.65 -13.30
CA CYS A 156 6.74 9.44 -14.01
C CYS A 156 7.22 10.87 -14.29
N LEU A 157 7.88 11.52 -13.32
CA LEU A 157 8.37 12.89 -13.48
C LEU A 157 9.59 12.96 -14.40
N SER A 158 10.52 12.00 -14.32
CA SER A 158 11.69 11.92 -15.20
C SER A 158 11.27 11.76 -16.67
N GLN A 159 10.28 10.90 -16.92
CA GLN A 159 9.70 10.72 -18.26
C GLN A 159 9.08 11.98 -18.86
N LEU A 160 8.50 12.86 -18.02
CA LEU A 160 7.99 14.16 -18.47
C LEU A 160 9.13 15.11 -18.86
N GLY A 161 10.30 14.97 -18.23
CA GLY A 161 11.52 15.71 -18.59
C GLY A 161 12.10 15.26 -19.93
N ASP A 162 12.02 13.96 -20.23
CA ASP A 162 12.58 13.35 -21.44
C ASP A 162 11.59 13.33 -22.64
N GLY A 163 10.32 13.70 -22.42
CA GLY A 163 9.29 13.74 -23.47
C GLY A 163 8.61 12.40 -23.78
N SER A 164 8.80 11.37 -22.97
CA SER A 164 8.33 10.00 -23.18
C SER A 164 7.47 9.51 -22.00
N TYR A 165 6.23 10.00 -21.90
CA TYR A 165 5.32 9.74 -20.77
C TYR A 165 4.56 8.40 -20.88
N SER A 166 4.75 7.48 -19.92
CA SER A 166 3.96 6.25 -19.76
C SER A 166 4.02 5.72 -18.32
N LEU A 167 2.86 5.63 -17.64
CA LEU A 167 2.75 4.87 -16.39
C LEU A 167 2.73 3.36 -16.71
N ARG A 168 3.53 2.56 -15.99
CA ARG A 168 3.48 1.08 -16.01
C ARG A 168 2.90 0.58 -14.71
#